data_AF-A0A968NN85-F1
#
_entry.id   AF-A0A968NN85-F1
#
_cell.length_a   1.000
_cell.length_b   1.000
_cell.length_c   1.000
_cell.angle_alpha   90.00
_cell.angle_beta   90.00
_cell.angle_gamma   90.00
#
_symmetry.space_group_name_H-M   'P 1'
#
loop_
_entity.id
_entity.type
_entity.pdbx_description
1 polymer ?
#
loop_
_entity_poly.entity_id
_entity_poly.type
_entity_poly.pdbx_seq_one_letter_code
_entity_poly.pdbx_strand_id
1 'polypeptide(L)'
;EGPGPLAAAALANGTASGRDGNGTVYVFAAGNGLDVLDNANADGFANSIHTIAVSAVNDFGFQSYYSEPGACILVAAPPIAVPRMPPSPPPI
;
A
#
# COMPACT_ATOMS: atom_id res chain seq x y z
N GLU A 1 -3.04 2.32 12.96
CA GLU A 1 -2.10 3.38 13.43
C GLU A 1 -2.10 4.53 12.43
N GLY A 2 -1.30 5.60 12.53
CA GLY A 2 -1.34 6.67 11.52
C GLY A 2 -0.49 7.91 11.82
N PRO A 3 -0.46 8.90 10.91
CA PRO A 3 0.34 10.10 11.07
C PRO A 3 -0.12 10.93 12.27
N GLY A 4 0.80 11.21 13.20
CA GLY A 4 0.58 12.24 14.22
C GLY A 4 0.43 13.64 13.61
N PRO A 5 0.07 14.67 14.40
CA PRO A 5 -0.32 15.98 13.88
C PRO A 5 0.71 16.64 12.95
N LEU A 6 2.01 16.51 13.26
CA LEU A 6 3.08 17.07 12.43
C LEU A 6 3.24 16.33 11.10
N ALA A 7 3.12 15.00 11.10
CA ALA A 7 3.19 14.20 9.89
C ALA A 7 1.97 14.43 8.99
N ALA A 8 0.77 14.55 9.58
CA ALA A 8 -0.45 14.87 8.85
C ALA A 8 -0.36 16.26 8.19
N ALA A 9 0.14 17.27 8.94
CA ALA A 9 0.39 18.60 8.39
C ALA A 9 1.44 18.59 7.26
N ALA A 10 2.50 17.77 7.39
CA ALA A 10 3.51 17.63 6.36
C ALA A 10 2.96 16.99 5.08
N LEU A 11 2.12 15.95 5.18
CA LEU A 11 1.45 15.33 4.03
C LEU A 11 0.52 16.33 3.32
N ALA A 12 -0.28 17.07 4.07
CA ALA A 12 -1.17 18.10 3.51
C ALA A 12 -0.38 19.23 2.84
N ASN A 13 0.66 19.75 3.50
CA ASN A 13 1.48 20.81 2.92
C ASN A 13 2.24 20.33 1.68
N GLY A 14 2.78 19.10 1.72
CA GLY A 14 3.50 18.50 0.59
C GLY A 14 2.61 18.31 -0.61
N THR A 15 1.40 17.77 -0.44
CA THR A 15 0.44 17.60 -1.55
C THR A 15 -0.12 18.92 -2.07
N ALA A 16 -0.19 19.98 -1.26
CA ALA A 16 -0.67 21.28 -1.68
C ALA A 16 0.39 22.16 -2.37
N SER A 17 1.64 22.11 -1.93
CA SER A 17 2.68 23.08 -2.31
C SER A 17 3.98 22.48 -2.82
N GLY A 18 4.20 21.18 -2.62
CA GLY A 18 5.41 20.50 -3.10
C GLY A 18 5.50 20.52 -4.63
N ARG A 19 6.70 20.23 -5.16
CA ARG A 19 6.97 20.21 -6.60
C ARG A 19 6.54 21.49 -7.32
N ASP A 20 7.00 22.64 -6.84
CA ASP A 20 6.69 23.97 -7.40
C ASP A 20 5.17 24.23 -7.49
N GLY A 21 4.41 23.77 -6.51
CA GLY A 21 2.95 23.89 -6.46
C GLY A 21 2.17 22.78 -7.18
N ASN A 22 2.83 21.78 -7.77
CA ASN A 22 2.16 20.64 -8.42
C ASN A 22 1.75 19.50 -7.47
N GLY A 23 2.13 19.62 -6.19
CA GLY A 23 1.91 18.60 -5.16
C GLY A 23 2.97 17.49 -5.18
N THR A 24 3.50 17.17 -4.00
CA THR A 24 4.31 15.96 -3.76
C THR A 24 3.43 14.73 -3.91
N VAL A 25 3.94 13.70 -4.61
CA VAL A 25 3.29 12.41 -4.73
C VAL A 25 3.83 11.48 -3.65
N TYR A 26 2.97 11.08 -2.72
CA TYR A 26 3.32 10.10 -1.69
C TYR A 26 2.77 8.73 -2.08
N VAL A 27 3.65 7.74 -2.13
CA VAL A 27 3.29 6.34 -2.36
C VAL A 27 3.54 5.58 -1.07
N PHE A 28 2.55 4.81 -0.62
CA PHE A 28 2.63 4.05 0.62
C PHE A 28 2.26 2.59 0.37
N ALA A 29 2.94 1.66 1.05
CA ALA A 29 2.56 0.26 0.98
C ALA A 29 1.22 0.07 1.70
N ALA A 30 0.29 -0.69 1.10
CA ALA A 30 -1.01 -0.95 1.72
C ALA A 30 -0.89 -1.76 3.03
N GLY A 31 0.15 -2.59 3.14
CA GLY A 31 0.44 -3.36 4.36
C GLY A 31 0.80 -4.82 4.08
N ASN A 32 1.30 -5.50 5.11
CA ASN A 32 1.84 -6.87 5.06
C ASN A 32 1.21 -7.83 6.09
N GLY A 33 0.15 -7.43 6.80
CA GLY A 33 -0.48 -8.14 7.91
C GLY A 33 -1.67 -9.04 7.55
N LEU A 34 -1.77 -9.54 6.31
CA LEU A 34 -2.90 -10.39 5.91
C LEU A 34 -3.06 -11.65 6.79
N ASP A 35 -1.95 -12.24 7.21
CA ASP A 35 -1.90 -13.47 8.02
C ASP A 35 -2.51 -13.30 9.42
N VAL A 36 -2.57 -12.06 9.92
CA VAL A 36 -3.22 -11.67 11.17
C VAL A 36 -4.55 -10.93 10.96
N LEU A 37 -5.12 -11.04 9.75
CA LEU A 37 -6.41 -10.45 9.34
C LEU A 37 -6.43 -8.91 9.37
N ASP A 38 -5.29 -8.27 9.11
CA ASP A 38 -5.20 -6.81 9.06
C ASP A 38 -5.85 -6.22 7.80
N ASN A 39 -6.17 -4.93 7.86
CA ASN A 39 -6.84 -4.20 6.80
C ASN A 39 -6.21 -2.81 6.60
N ALA A 40 -5.85 -2.48 5.36
CA ALA A 40 -5.17 -1.24 5.01
C ALA A 40 -5.97 0.03 5.39
N ASN A 41 -7.29 -0.06 5.60
CA ASN A 41 -8.09 1.06 6.08
C ASN A 41 -7.74 1.45 7.54
N ALA A 42 -7.13 0.54 8.31
CA ALA A 42 -6.72 0.76 9.70
C ALA A 42 -5.35 1.43 9.85
N ASP A 43 -4.57 1.50 8.76
CA ASP A 43 -3.34 2.30 8.67
C ASP A 43 -3.66 3.68 8.09
N GLY A 44 -3.60 4.71 8.93
CA GLY A 44 -3.87 6.10 8.58
C GLY A 44 -2.84 6.74 7.66
N PHE A 45 -1.69 6.12 7.41
CA PHE A 45 -0.82 6.50 6.30
C PHE A 45 -1.38 5.97 4.99
N ALA A 46 -1.66 4.67 4.87
CA ALA A 46 -2.25 4.07 3.68
C ALA A 46 -3.66 4.61 3.37
N ASN A 47 -4.47 4.86 4.40
CA ASN A 47 -5.82 5.40 4.30
C ASN A 47 -5.87 6.94 4.25
N SER A 48 -4.73 7.60 4.08
CA SER A 48 -4.69 9.06 3.89
C SER A 48 -5.03 9.44 2.46
N ILE A 49 -5.92 10.43 2.28
CA ILE A 49 -6.21 11.04 0.97
C ILE A 49 -4.97 11.66 0.29
N HIS A 50 -3.90 11.89 1.05
CA HIS A 50 -2.65 12.47 0.56
C HIS A 50 -1.67 11.41 0.03
N THR A 51 -2.04 10.13 0.09
CA THR A 51 -1.18 9.01 -0.32
C THR A 51 -1.84 8.15 -1.38
N ILE A 52 -1.01 7.46 -2.15
CA ILE A 52 -1.41 6.36 -3.04
C ILE A 52 -1.03 5.06 -2.32
N ALA A 53 -2.03 4.35 -1.79
CA ALA A 53 -1.83 3.03 -1.23
C ALA A 53 -1.66 1.99 -2.34
N VAL A 54 -0.58 1.22 -2.26
CA VAL A 54 -0.19 0.21 -3.25
C VAL A 54 -0.19 -1.18 -2.62
N SER A 55 -1.00 -2.09 -3.18
CA SER A 55 -1.01 -3.50 -2.78
C SER A 55 -0.04 -4.35 -3.61
N ALA A 56 0.28 -5.55 -3.11
CA ALA A 56 1.15 -6.48 -3.79
C ALA A 56 0.37 -7.61 -4.47
N VAL A 57 0.67 -7.85 -5.75
CA VAL A 57 0.20 -9.02 -6.51
C VAL A 57 1.37 -9.92 -6.90
N ASN A 58 1.17 -11.23 -6.89
CA ASN A 58 2.18 -12.18 -7.34
C ASN A 58 2.35 -12.17 -8.87
N ASP A 59 3.26 -12.99 -9.39
CA ASP A 59 3.56 -13.14 -10.81
C ASP A 59 2.41 -13.69 -11.66
N PHE A 60 1.38 -14.26 -11.01
CA PHE A 60 0.12 -14.68 -11.63
C PHE A 60 -0.97 -13.59 -11.59
N GLY A 61 -0.69 -12.43 -10.99
CA GLY A 61 -1.65 -11.33 -10.84
C GLY A 61 -2.65 -11.51 -9.69
N PHE A 62 -2.44 -12.48 -8.79
CA PHE A 62 -3.26 -12.66 -7.59
C PHE A 62 -2.68 -11.93 -6.39
N GLN A 63 -3.51 -11.59 -5.41
CA GLN A 63 -3.06 -10.99 -4.14
C GLN A 63 -1.95 -11.83 -3.50
N SER A 64 -0.84 -11.19 -3.14
CA SER A 64 0.24 -11.85 -2.41
C SER A 64 -0.20 -12.24 -1.00
N TYR A 65 0.36 -13.32 -0.45
CA TYR A 65 -0.05 -13.92 0.84
C TYR A 65 0.07 -12.99 2.06
N TYR A 66 0.85 -11.91 1.96
CA TYR A 66 1.01 -10.90 2.99
C TYR A 66 0.18 -9.63 2.72
N SER A 67 -0.24 -9.39 1.47
CA SER A 67 -0.81 -8.10 1.08
C SER A 67 -2.17 -7.90 1.73
N GLU A 68 -2.35 -6.82 2.47
CA GLU A 68 -3.62 -6.49 3.12
C GLU A 68 -4.69 -6.05 2.10
N PRO A 69 -5.98 -6.38 2.32
CA PRO A 69 -7.10 -5.78 1.60
C PRO A 69 -7.47 -4.42 2.20
N GLY A 70 -8.16 -3.59 1.44
CA GLY A 70 -8.65 -2.30 1.93
C GLY A 70 -9.36 -1.51 0.82
N ALA A 71 -10.26 -0.62 1.22
CA ALA A 71 -10.97 0.24 0.27
C ALA A 71 -10.11 1.43 -0.17
N CYS A 72 -9.10 1.78 0.61
CA CYS A 72 -8.14 2.85 0.33
C CYS A 72 -7.10 2.49 -0.75
N ILE A 73 -7.01 1.22 -1.17
CA ILE A 73 -6.03 0.77 -2.18
C ILE A 73 -6.40 1.33 -3.54
N LEU A 74 -5.47 2.05 -4.18
CA LEU A 74 -5.67 2.63 -5.51
C LEU A 74 -5.11 1.75 -6.63
N VAL A 75 -3.96 1.12 -6.39
CA VAL A 75 -3.25 0.35 -7.42
C VAL A 75 -2.58 -0.89 -6.81
N ALA A 76 -2.48 -1.95 -7.61
CA ALA A 76 -1.72 -3.15 -7.28
C ALA A 76 -0.49 -3.24 -8.18
N ALA A 77 0.65 -3.63 -7.62
CA ALA A 77 1.88 -3.81 -8.36
C ALA A 77 2.58 -5.11 -7.95
N PRO A 78 3.32 -5.76 -8.86
CA PRO A 78 4.21 -6.85 -8.48
C PRO A 78 5.26 -6.36 -7.47
N PRO A 79 5.53 -7.11 -6.38
CA PRO A 79 6.67 -6.87 -5.53
C PRO A 79 7.96 -7.24 -6.29
N ILE A 80 9.11 -7.23 -5.61
CA ILE A 80 10.39 -7.63 -6.21
C ILE A 80 10.24 -8.92 -7.04
N ALA A 81 10.78 -8.91 -8.27
CA ALA A 81 10.67 -10.03 -9.18
C ALA A 81 11.37 -11.27 -8.59
N VAL A 82 10.58 -12.17 -8.01
CA VAL A 82 11.04 -13.51 -7.68
C VAL A 82 10.96 -14.33 -8.96
N PRO A 83 12.03 -15.03 -9.40
CA PRO A 83 11.94 -15.94 -10.54
C PRO A 83 10.78 -16.90 -10.31
N ARG A 84 9.97 -17.16 -11.35
CA ARG A 84 8.80 -18.06 -11.35
C ARG A 84 9.01 -19.22 -10.38
N MET A 85 8.40 -19.13 -9.20
CA MET A 85 8.34 -20.29 -8.32
C MET A 85 7.28 -21.20 -8.93
N PRO A 86 7.56 -22.49 -9.17
CA PRO A 86 6.54 -23.40 -9.66
C PRO A 86 5.33 -23.36 -8.73
N PRO A 87 4.10 -23.46 -9.28
CA PRO A 87 2.89 -23.40 -8.46
C PRO A 87 3.00 -24.39 -7.31
N SER A 88 2.63 -23.95 -6.11
CA SER A 88 2.50 -24.84 -4.97
C SER A 88 1.52 -25.97 -5.33
N PRO A 89 1.83 -27.23 -4.99
CA PRO A 89 0.89 -28.32 -5.20
C PRO A 89 -0.43 -28.01 -4.48
N PRO A 90 -1.58 -28.45 -5.02
CA PRO A 90 -2.86 -28.25 -4.36
C PRO A 90 -2.82 -28.84 -2.94
N PRO A 91 -3.55 -28.26 -1.97
CA PRO A 91 -3.64 -28.81 -0.63
C PRO A 91 -4.16 -30.25 -0.70
N ILE A 92 -3.44 -31.16 -0.02
CA ILE A 92 -3.86 -32.55 0.24
C ILE A 92 -5.08 -32.61 1.16
#